data_AF-A0A1Z4KG46-F1
#
_entry.id   AF-A0A1Z4KG46-F1
#
_cell.length_a   1.000
_cell.length_b   1.000
_cell.length_c   1.000
_cell.angle_alpha   90.00
_cell.angle_beta   90.00
_cell.angle_gamma   90.00
#
_symmetry.space_group_name_H-M   'P 1'
#
loop_
_entity.id
_entity.type
_entity.pdbx_description
1 polymer ?
#
loop_
_entity_poly.entity_id
_entity_poly.type
_entity_poly.pdbx_seq_one_letter_code
_entity_poly.pdbx_strand_id
1 'polypeptide(L)'
;MALLELILLLATIVGVVDGKTITVKNETGQTATVRLACIDIPKTAKQKYHLAAKQKLRQLLPSRTPVVVRVIRPDSKDMAFGEVYVDNRSINLRLVAEGDAVVDQASLEVCEETKTQYLIAEANAKNKRLGLWQQLNPAITKQTSR
;
A
#
# COMPACT_ATOMS: atom_id res chain seq x y z
N MET A 1 23.80 4.10 9.85
CA MET A 1 22.88 4.04 8.70
C MET A 1 23.05 2.65 8.10
N ALA A 2 22.13 1.73 8.39
CA ALA A 2 22.19 0.39 7.83
C ALA A 2 21.84 0.50 6.33
N LEU A 3 22.72 0.01 5.48
CA LEU A 3 22.43 -0.17 4.06
C LEU A 3 21.28 -1.17 3.97
N LEU A 4 20.06 -0.67 3.77
CA LEU A 4 18.94 -1.54 3.42
C LEU A 4 19.28 -2.10 2.05
N GLU A 5 19.67 -3.37 1.96
CA GLU A 5 19.78 -4.03 0.68
C GLU A 5 18.39 -4.07 0.03
N LEU A 6 18.22 -3.24 -0.99
CA LEU A 6 17.03 -3.20 -1.83
C LEU A 6 16.96 -4.49 -2.64
N ILE A 7 16.11 -5.41 -2.22
CA ILE A 7 15.84 -6.64 -2.95
C ILE A 7 14.65 -6.40 -3.88
N LEU A 8 14.87 -6.52 -5.18
CA LEU A 8 13.80 -6.55 -6.17
C LEU A 8 13.35 -7.99 -6.37
N LEU A 9 12.07 -8.24 -6.12
CA LEU A 9 11.44 -9.54 -6.35
C LEU A 9 10.53 -9.44 -7.59
N LEU A 10 10.88 -10.18 -8.64
CA LEU A 10 10.02 -10.41 -9.79
C LEU A 10 9.01 -11.50 -9.45
N ALA A 11 7.72 -11.21 -9.62
CA ALA A 11 6.67 -12.15 -9.29
C ALA A 11 5.41 -11.93 -10.12
N THR A 12 4.46 -12.86 -9.99
CA THR A 12 3.12 -12.77 -10.55
C THR A 12 2.09 -12.80 -9.43
N ILE A 13 1.00 -12.05 -9.59
CA ILE A 13 -0.08 -12.03 -8.62
C ILE A 13 -0.79 -13.39 -8.58
N VAL A 14 -0.86 -13.98 -7.40
CA VAL A 14 -1.73 -15.14 -7.13
C VAL A 14 -3.11 -14.64 -6.74
N GLY A 15 -3.17 -13.69 -5.81
CA GLY A 15 -4.43 -13.13 -5.33
C GLY A 15 -4.25 -11.96 -4.37
N VAL A 16 -5.38 -11.43 -3.90
CA VAL A 16 -5.46 -10.30 -2.96
C VAL A 16 -6.11 -10.79 -1.67
N VAL A 17 -5.38 -10.68 -0.56
CA VAL A 17 -5.80 -11.11 0.79
C VAL A 17 -6.75 -10.08 1.40
N ASP A 18 -6.30 -8.82 1.47
CA ASP A 18 -7.06 -7.66 1.95
C ASP A 18 -6.69 -6.39 1.17
N GLY A 19 -7.09 -5.21 1.63
CA GLY A 19 -6.85 -3.95 0.90
C GLY A 19 -5.40 -3.45 0.88
N LYS A 20 -4.47 -4.13 1.59
CA LYS A 20 -3.04 -3.79 1.59
C LYS A 20 -2.13 -5.03 1.61
N THR A 21 -2.68 -6.20 1.33
CA THR A 21 -1.93 -7.47 1.40
C THR A 21 -2.27 -8.32 0.18
N ILE A 22 -1.23 -8.78 -0.53
CA ILE A 22 -1.34 -9.62 -1.71
C ILE A 22 -0.56 -10.93 -1.53
N THR A 23 -0.89 -11.92 -2.33
CA THR A 23 -0.09 -13.14 -2.48
C THR A 23 0.51 -13.15 -3.87
N VAL A 24 1.81 -13.41 -3.96
CA VAL A 24 2.58 -13.43 -5.20
C VAL A 24 3.30 -14.77 -5.35
N LYS A 25 3.64 -15.12 -6.58
CA LYS A 25 4.45 -16.29 -6.93
C LYS A 25 5.67 -15.84 -7.74
N ASN A 26 6.86 -16.16 -7.26
CA ASN A 26 8.10 -15.82 -7.94
C ASN A 26 8.41 -16.81 -9.09
N GLU A 27 9.51 -16.57 -9.81
CA GLU A 27 9.93 -17.39 -10.96
C GLU A 27 10.28 -18.83 -10.60
N THR A 28 10.74 -19.10 -9.37
CA THR A 28 11.01 -20.46 -8.88
C THR A 28 9.75 -21.20 -8.45
N GLY A 29 8.60 -20.53 -8.52
CA GLY A 29 7.30 -21.07 -8.19
C GLY A 29 6.94 -21.01 -6.70
N GLN A 30 7.77 -20.38 -5.88
CA GLN A 30 7.50 -20.16 -4.47
C GLN A 30 6.49 -19.04 -4.29
N THR A 31 5.53 -19.25 -3.39
CA THR A 31 4.50 -18.28 -3.04
C THR A 31 4.90 -17.49 -1.80
N ALA A 32 4.71 -16.17 -1.82
CA ALA A 32 4.92 -15.31 -0.67
C ALA A 32 3.73 -14.35 -0.49
N THR A 33 3.50 -13.92 0.74
CA THR A 33 2.58 -12.83 1.07
C THR A 33 3.35 -11.52 1.10
N VAL A 34 2.81 -10.47 0.49
CA VAL A 34 3.41 -9.14 0.48
C VAL A 34 2.45 -8.17 1.14
N ARG A 35 2.87 -7.58 2.26
CA ARG A 35 2.18 -6.44 2.87
C ARG A 35 2.72 -5.16 2.25
N LEU A 36 1.82 -4.34 1.72
CA LEU A 36 2.18 -3.08 1.07
C LEU A 36 2.74 -2.11 2.11
N ALA A 37 3.93 -1.59 1.84
CA ALA A 37 4.63 -0.65 2.70
C ALA A 37 4.11 0.78 2.61
N CYS A 38 4.34 1.54 3.68
CA CYS A 38 4.11 2.98 3.80
C CYS A 38 2.65 3.42 3.65
N ILE A 39 1.74 2.45 3.63
CA ILE A 39 0.30 2.66 3.57
C ILE A 39 -0.40 1.85 4.66
N ASP A 40 -1.54 2.35 5.09
CA ASP A 40 -2.45 1.62 5.97
C ASP A 40 -3.91 1.79 5.55
N ILE A 41 -4.75 0.89 6.01
CA ILE A 41 -6.20 1.06 6.02
C ILE A 41 -6.60 1.06 7.49
N PRO A 42 -6.91 2.24 8.07
CA PRO A 42 -7.14 2.38 9.49
C PRO A 42 -8.22 1.42 9.98
N LYS A 43 -7.97 0.68 11.07
CA LYS A 43 -8.96 -0.25 11.66
C LYS A 43 -10.26 0.43 12.08
N THR A 44 -10.21 1.75 12.34
CA THR A 44 -11.36 2.59 12.69
C THR A 44 -12.18 3.00 11.46
N ALA A 45 -11.70 2.75 10.24
CA ALA A 45 -12.46 2.99 9.03
C ALA A 45 -13.69 2.07 8.97
N LYS A 46 -14.77 2.58 8.38
CA LYS A 46 -15.98 1.77 8.18
C LYS A 46 -15.67 0.57 7.29
N GLN A 47 -16.30 -0.57 7.57
CA GLN A 47 -16.14 -1.83 6.81
C GLN A 47 -16.24 -1.65 5.29
N LYS A 48 -17.13 -0.78 4.81
CA LYS A 48 -17.26 -0.47 3.37
C LYS A 48 -15.97 0.01 2.72
N TYR A 49 -15.10 0.71 3.44
CA TYR A 49 -13.84 1.21 2.90
C TYR A 49 -12.76 0.13 2.87
N HIS A 50 -12.72 -0.77 3.86
CA HIS A 50 -11.88 -1.96 3.78
C HIS A 50 -12.24 -2.83 2.57
N LEU A 51 -13.54 -2.99 2.29
CA LEU A 51 -14.02 -3.71 1.11
C LEU A 51 -13.67 -2.97 -0.19
N ALA A 52 -13.86 -1.65 -0.24
CA ALA A 52 -13.51 -0.82 -1.39
C ALA A 52 -12.01 -0.92 -1.72
N ALA A 53 -11.13 -0.80 -0.72
CA ALA A 53 -9.68 -0.91 -0.89
C ALA A 53 -9.28 -2.31 -1.40
N LYS A 54 -9.87 -3.38 -0.84
CA LYS A 54 -9.66 -4.75 -1.34
C LYS A 54 -10.12 -4.93 -2.79
N GLN A 55 -11.28 -4.38 -3.14
CA GLN A 55 -11.79 -4.43 -4.52
C GLN A 55 -10.89 -3.64 -5.46
N LYS A 56 -10.44 -2.45 -5.05
CA LYS A 56 -9.52 -1.63 -5.82
C LYS A 56 -8.22 -2.36 -6.09
N LEU A 57 -7.64 -2.98 -5.06
CA LEU A 57 -6.41 -3.74 -5.20
C LEU A 57 -6.59 -4.93 -6.16
N ARG A 58 -7.74 -5.62 -6.16
CA ARG A 58 -8.06 -6.66 -7.15
C ARG A 58 -8.18 -6.14 -8.57
N GLN A 59 -8.70 -4.93 -8.76
CA GLN A 59 -8.79 -4.30 -10.07
C GLN A 59 -7.41 -3.88 -10.60
N LEU A 60 -6.56 -3.36 -9.72
CA LEU A 60 -5.19 -2.96 -10.06
C LEU A 60 -4.25 -4.15 -10.24
N LEU A 61 -4.51 -5.24 -9.52
CA LEU A 61 -3.71 -6.47 -9.51
C LEU A 61 -4.58 -7.71 -9.79
N PRO A 62 -5.09 -7.90 -11.01
CA PRO A 62 -5.71 -9.16 -11.42
C PRO A 62 -4.75 -10.34 -11.24
N SER A 63 -5.30 -11.55 -11.08
CA SER A 63 -4.46 -12.76 -11.03
C SER A 63 -3.59 -12.89 -12.28
N ARG A 64 -2.37 -13.40 -12.10
CA ARG A 64 -1.31 -13.53 -13.11
C ARG A 64 -0.70 -12.22 -13.60
N THR A 65 -1.08 -11.07 -13.03
CA THR A 65 -0.42 -9.79 -13.34
C THR A 65 1.06 -9.87 -12.94
N PRO A 66 2.00 -9.58 -13.84
CA PRO A 66 3.42 -9.47 -13.49
C PRO A 66 3.64 -8.22 -12.64
N VAL A 67 4.44 -8.36 -11.59
CA VAL A 67 4.79 -7.27 -10.67
C VAL A 67 6.27 -7.30 -10.32
N VAL A 68 6.80 -6.13 -10.02
CA VAL A 68 8.07 -5.97 -9.32
C VAL A 68 7.75 -5.55 -7.90
N VAL A 69 8.24 -6.30 -6.92
CA VAL A 69 8.13 -5.93 -5.51
C VAL A 69 9.48 -5.41 -5.05
N ARG A 70 9.52 -4.14 -4.66
CA ARG A 70 10.65 -3.53 -3.96
C ARG A 70 10.56 -3.91 -2.50
N VAL A 71 11.29 -4.95 -2.12
CA VAL A 71 11.28 -5.46 -0.75
C VAL A 71 12.13 -4.55 0.13
N ILE A 72 11.49 -3.99 1.14
CA ILE A 72 12.12 -3.15 2.15
C ILE A 72 12.69 -4.03 3.27
N ARG A 73 11.87 -4.96 3.75
CA ARG A 73 12.29 -5.92 4.76
C ARG A 73 11.56 -7.25 4.53
N PRO A 74 12.28 -8.38 4.46
CA PRO A 74 11.66 -9.68 4.64
C PRO A 74 11.24 -9.81 6.11
N ASP A 75 9.95 -9.97 6.37
CA ASP A 75 9.44 -10.23 7.73
C ASP A 75 9.62 -11.73 8.08
N SER A 76 9.57 -12.59 7.05
CA SER A 76 9.95 -14.00 7.10
C SER A 76 10.26 -14.52 5.68
N LYS A 77 10.57 -15.82 5.53
CA LYS A 77 10.71 -16.45 4.20
C LYS A 77 9.43 -16.34 3.34
N ASP A 78 8.27 -16.34 3.98
CA ASP A 78 6.97 -16.37 3.31
C ASP A 78 6.24 -15.02 3.33
N MET A 79 6.82 -14.01 3.99
CA MET A 79 6.22 -12.69 4.14
C MET A 79 7.21 -11.55 3.89
N ALA A 80 6.87 -10.70 2.93
CA ALA A 80 7.63 -9.52 2.59
C ALA A 80 6.86 -8.24 2.92
N PHE A 81 7.60 -7.19 3.28
CA PHE A 81 7.08 -5.84 3.39
C PHE A 81 7.73 -4.97 2.31
N GLY A 82 6.92 -4.35 1.46
CA GLY A 82 7.48 -3.64 0.30
C GLY A 82 6.49 -2.85 -0.56
N GLU A 83 7.04 -2.17 -1.55
CA GLU A 83 6.28 -1.43 -2.56
C GLU A 83 6.09 -2.29 -3.81
N VAL A 84 4.86 -2.31 -4.32
CA VAL A 84 4.50 -3.12 -5.48
C VAL A 84 4.36 -2.23 -6.71
N TYR A 85 4.95 -2.65 -7.82
CA TYR A 85 4.96 -1.92 -9.08
C TYR A 85 4.41 -2.79 -10.22
N VAL A 86 3.57 -2.17 -11.05
CA VAL A 86 3.15 -2.68 -12.36
C VAL A 86 3.57 -1.65 -13.39
N ASP A 87 4.29 -2.05 -14.44
CA ASP A 87 4.77 -1.15 -15.50
C ASP A 87 5.44 0.13 -14.97
N ASN A 88 6.31 -0.04 -13.96
CA ASN A 88 7.01 1.04 -13.26
C ASN A 88 6.11 2.06 -12.54
N ARG A 89 4.85 1.71 -12.25
CA ARG A 89 3.90 2.54 -11.48
C ARG A 89 3.64 1.89 -10.12
N SER A 90 3.81 2.66 -9.06
CA SER A 90 3.56 2.20 -7.68
C SER A 90 2.07 2.01 -7.42
N ILE A 91 1.69 0.79 -7.06
CA ILE A 91 0.34 0.44 -6.63
C ILE A 91 0.04 1.06 -5.26
N ASN A 92 1.02 1.03 -4.36
CA ASN A 92 0.90 1.62 -3.02
C ASN A 92 0.56 3.12 -3.11
N LEU A 93 1.32 3.88 -3.91
CA LEU A 93 1.07 5.31 -4.12
C LEU A 93 -0.28 5.56 -4.78
N ARG A 94 -0.69 4.70 -5.73
CA ARG A 94 -1.98 4.81 -6.41
C ARG A 94 -3.15 4.66 -5.43
N LEU A 95 -3.08 3.70 -4.51
CA LEU A 95 -4.11 3.52 -3.46
C LEU A 95 -4.25 4.78 -2.59
N VAL A 96 -3.14 5.40 -2.19
CA VAL A 96 -3.16 6.64 -1.41
C VAL A 96 -3.76 7.80 -2.23
N ALA A 97 -3.33 7.95 -3.49
CA ALA A 97 -3.80 9.02 -4.37
C ALA A 97 -5.31 8.95 -4.66
N GLU A 98 -5.89 7.75 -4.66
CA GLU A 98 -7.32 7.52 -4.88
C GLU A 98 -8.13 7.46 -3.57
N GLY A 99 -7.47 7.59 -2.41
CA GLY A 99 -8.11 7.58 -1.11
C GLY A 99 -8.56 6.18 -0.65
N ASP A 100 -8.02 5.13 -1.25
CA ASP A 100 -8.25 3.73 -0.86
C ASP A 100 -7.31 3.27 0.27
N ALA A 101 -6.26 4.05 0.56
CA ALA A 101 -5.38 3.89 1.71
C ALA A 101 -4.96 5.26 2.28
N VAL A 102 -4.44 5.26 3.50
CA VAL A 102 -3.77 6.41 4.13
C VAL A 102 -2.27 6.17 4.18
N VAL A 103 -1.48 7.23 4.37
CA VAL A 103 -0.05 7.11 4.61
C VAL A 103 0.18 6.59 6.02
N ASP A 104 0.95 5.51 6.13
CA ASP A 104 1.41 5.01 7.42
C ASP A 104 2.65 5.79 7.87
N GLN A 105 2.46 6.78 8.75
CA GLN A 105 3.57 7.60 9.22
C GLN A 105 4.65 6.80 9.96
N ALA A 106 4.29 5.67 10.60
CA ALA A 106 5.23 4.85 11.35
C ALA A 106 6.18 4.07 10.42
N SER A 107 5.77 3.78 9.18
CA SER A 107 6.63 3.11 8.20
C SER A 107 7.10 4.03 7.07
N LEU A 108 6.78 5.33 7.09
CA LEU A 108 7.13 6.22 6.00
C LEU A 108 8.65 6.43 5.82
N GLU A 109 9.44 6.25 6.89
CA GLU A 109 10.90 6.36 6.84
C GLU A 109 11.54 5.34 5.88
N VAL A 110 10.92 4.17 5.71
CA VAL A 110 11.47 3.13 4.82
C VAL A 110 11.10 3.35 3.34
N CYS A 111 10.25 4.32 3.04
CA CYS A 111 9.95 4.78 1.69
C CYS A 111 10.52 6.18 1.43
N GLU A 112 11.75 6.46 1.88
CA GLU A 112 12.32 7.81 1.87
C GLU A 112 12.29 8.46 0.48
N GLU A 113 12.65 7.73 -0.57
CA GLU A 113 12.66 8.23 -1.95
C GLU A 113 11.28 8.66 -2.47
N THR A 114 10.22 7.97 -2.02
CA THR A 114 8.83 8.20 -2.46
C THR A 114 8.00 8.94 -1.40
N LYS A 115 8.58 9.26 -0.24
CA LYS A 115 7.92 9.89 0.92
C LYS A 115 7.13 11.13 0.56
N THR A 116 7.76 12.07 -0.14
CA THR A 116 7.11 13.32 -0.57
C THR A 116 5.93 13.05 -1.50
N GLN A 117 6.03 12.04 -2.37
CA GLN A 117 4.94 11.68 -3.29
C GLN A 117 3.74 11.13 -2.52
N TYR A 118 3.95 10.28 -1.52
CA TYR A 118 2.89 9.77 -0.65
C TYR A 118 2.17 10.89 0.10
N LEU A 119 2.92 11.81 0.72
CA LEU A 119 2.34 12.92 1.48
C LEU A 119 1.51 13.85 0.59
N ILE A 120 2.02 14.18 -0.60
CA ILE A 120 1.29 15.00 -1.58
C ILE A 120 0.04 14.25 -2.08
N ALA A 121 0.15 12.96 -2.39
CA ALA A 121 -0.98 12.15 -2.85
C ALA A 121 -2.10 12.10 -1.81
N GLU A 122 -1.76 11.89 -0.53
CA GLU A 122 -2.75 11.86 0.55
C GLU A 122 -3.41 13.22 0.76
N ALA A 123 -2.63 14.32 0.77
CA ALA A 123 -3.16 15.66 0.89
C ALA A 123 -4.15 15.98 -0.26
N ASN A 124 -3.83 15.55 -1.48
CA ASN A 124 -4.72 15.70 -2.63
C ASN A 124 -6.00 14.87 -2.51
N ALA A 125 -5.90 13.60 -2.05
CA ALA A 125 -7.06 12.75 -1.83
C ALA A 125 -7.98 13.31 -0.73
N LYS A 126 -7.40 13.85 0.34
CA LYS A 126 -8.11 14.59 1.41
C LYS A 126 -8.87 15.78 0.86
N ASN A 127 -8.20 16.66 0.13
CA ASN A 127 -8.79 17.88 -0.44
C ASN A 127 -9.94 17.56 -1.40
N LYS A 128 -9.80 16.50 -2.20
CA LYS A 128 -10.82 16.02 -3.13
C LYS A 128 -11.89 15.13 -2.50
N ARG A 129 -11.76 14.83 -1.19
CA ARG A 129 -12.66 13.93 -0.44
C ARG A 129 -12.86 12.58 -1.13
N LEU A 130 -11.77 11.95 -1.57
CA LEU A 130 -11.81 10.66 -2.25
C LEU A 130 -11.86 9.49 -1.26
N GLY A 131 -12.55 8.40 -1.62
CA GLY A 131 -12.55 7.15 -0.85
C GLY A 131 -12.79 7.33 0.66
N LEU A 132 -11.81 6.92 1.47
CA LEU A 132 -11.78 7.06 2.94
C LEU A 132 -12.07 8.50 3.41
N TRP A 133 -11.69 9.50 2.62
CA TRP A 133 -11.80 10.92 2.94
C TRP A 133 -13.20 11.50 2.69
N GLN A 134 -14.13 10.73 2.12
CA GLN A 134 -15.52 11.19 1.86
C GLN A 134 -16.31 11.54 3.12
N GLN A 135 -15.94 10.99 4.28
CA GLN A 135 -16.69 11.13 5.53
C GLN A 135 -15.95 11.89 6.63
N LEU A 136 -14.77 12.46 6.34
CA LEU A 136 -14.10 13.31 7.31
C LEU A 136 -14.80 14.67 7.36
N ASN A 137 -15.75 14.73 8.29
CA ASN A 137 -16.34 15.97 8.74
C ASN A 137 -15.21 16.83 9.34
N PRO A 138 -15.00 18.09 8.92
CA PRO A 138 -13.87 18.95 9.37
C PRO A 138 -13.76 19.13 10.89
N ALA A 139 -14.81 18.78 11.63
CA ALA A 139 -14.88 18.85 13.09
C ALA A 139 -14.00 17.80 13.82
N ILE A 140 -13.60 16.69 13.17
CA ILE A 140 -12.86 15.60 13.85
C ILE A 140 -11.34 15.86 13.88
N THR A 141 -10.83 16.73 13.01
CA THR A 141 -9.38 17.04 12.90
C THR A 141 -8.82 17.96 13.98
N LYS A 142 -9.64 18.49 14.90
CA LYS A 142 -9.17 19.40 15.98
C LYS A 142 -8.78 18.70 17.30
N GLN A 143 -8.82 17.37 17.38
CA GLN A 143 -8.67 16.67 18.66
C GLN A 143 -7.38 15.87 18.87
N THR A 144 -6.43 15.91 17.94
CA THR A 144 -5.14 15.19 18.09
C THR A 144 -3.92 16.08 18.22
N SER A 145 -4.10 17.37 18.57
CA SER A 145 -3.04 18.19 19.15
C SER A 145 -3.26 18.34 20.65
N ARG A 146 -2.85 17.33 21.43
CA ARG A 146 -2.50 17.46 22.84
C ARG A 146 -1.33 16.54 23.13
#